data_AF-A0A6P0YV55-F1
#
_entry.id   AF-A0A6P0YV55-F1
#
_cell.length_a   1.000
_cell.length_b   1.000
_cell.length_c   1.000
_cell.angle_alpha   90.00
_cell.angle_beta   90.00
_cell.angle_gamma   90.00
#
_symmetry.space_group_name_H-M   'P 1'
#
loop_
_entity.id
_entity.type
_entity.pdbx_description
1 polymer ?
#
loop_
_entity_poly.entity_id
_entity_poly.type
_entity_poly.pdbx_seq_one_letter_code
_entity_poly.pdbx_strand_id
1 'polypeptide(L)' 'DMSHISTNPDIFIAGETYVPVKWDFSDLEEKCAYYLEHQDEANRIIKNARDKYMSYFKNNEFPKLIGQLIN' A
#
# COMPACT_ATOMS: atom_id res chain seq x y z
N ASP A 1 7.64 9.55 -1.29
CA ASP A 1 7.06 9.26 0.04
C ASP A 1 5.58 9.65 0.03
N MET A 2 4.69 8.73 0.45
CA MET A 2 3.24 8.93 0.47
C MET A 2 2.68 9.17 1.88
N SER A 3 3.53 9.40 2.89
CA SER A 3 3.17 9.67 4.29
C SER A 3 2.20 10.83 4.52
N HIS A 4 2.04 11.71 3.53
CA HIS A 4 1.14 12.87 3.53
C HIS A 4 -0.27 12.54 3.00
N ILE A 5 -0.51 11.33 2.47
CA ILE A 5 -1.81 10.90 1.94
C ILE A 5 -2.53 10.08 3.00
N SER A 6 -3.75 10.47 3.35
CA SER A 6 -4.63 9.69 4.23
C SER A 6 -5.64 8.90 3.40
N THR A 7 -5.63 7.57 3.56
CA THR A 7 -6.60 6.65 2.95
C THR A 7 -7.27 5.77 4.01
N ASN A 8 -8.45 5.22 3.68
CA ASN A 8 -9.13 4.25 4.52
C ASN A 8 -9.62 3.08 3.62
N PRO A 9 -9.02 1.88 3.71
CA PRO A 9 -7.93 1.50 4.62
C PRO A 9 -6.63 2.23 4.27
N ASP A 10 -5.71 2.35 5.23
CA ASP A 10 -4.36 2.82 4.94
C ASP A 10 -3.64 1.78 4.07
N ILE A 11 -3.33 2.17 2.83
CA ILE A 11 -2.66 1.34 1.83
C ILE A 11 -1.26 1.85 1.47
N PHE A 12 -0.80 2.94 2.08
CA PHE A 12 0.50 3.54 1.79
C PHE A 12 1.49 3.25 2.91
N ILE A 13 1.78 1.96 3.14
CA ILE A 13 2.80 1.50 4.08
C ILE A 13 4.08 1.19 3.30
N ALA A 14 5.08 2.06 3.43
CA ALA A 14 6.32 2.00 2.65
C ALA A 14 7.06 0.67 2.88
N GLY A 15 7.41 -0.01 1.79
CA GLY A 15 8.09 -1.31 1.82
C GLY A 15 7.21 -2.49 2.23
N GLU A 16 5.94 -2.24 2.56
CA GLU A 16 4.99 -3.27 2.97
C GLU A 16 3.87 -3.44 1.96
N THR A 17 3.27 -2.35 1.49
CA THR A 17 2.15 -2.36 0.54
C THR A 17 2.45 -1.58 -0.74
N TYR A 18 3.58 -0.89 -0.80
CA TYR A 18 4.09 -0.25 -2.01
C TYR A 18 5.61 0.00 -1.91
N VAL A 19 6.24 0.25 -3.05
CA VAL A 19 7.66 0.66 -3.13
C VAL A 19 7.74 2.19 -3.24
N PRO A 20 8.36 2.89 -2.27
CA PRO A 20 8.56 4.32 -2.37
C PRO A 20 9.63 4.67 -3.40
N VAL A 21 9.33 5.70 -4.19
CA VAL A 21 10.25 6.36 -5.13
C VAL A 21 10.34 7.83 -4.72
N LYS A 22 11.49 8.47 -4.99
CA LYS A 22 11.66 9.91 -4.83
C LYS A 22 10.72 10.67 -5.77
N TRP A 23 10.33 11.87 -5.36
CA TRP A 23 9.41 12.72 -6.12
C TRP A 23 9.96 13.20 -7.46
N ASP A 24 11.28 13.29 -7.58
CA ASP A 24 11.98 13.61 -8.82
C ASP A 24 12.29 12.37 -9.69
N PHE A 25 11.85 11.19 -9.26
CA PHE A 25 12.10 9.89 -9.90
C PHE A 25 13.57 9.50 -10.06
N SER A 26 14.49 10.18 -9.36
CA SER A 26 15.93 9.95 -9.52
C SER A 26 16.40 8.55 -9.09
N ASP A 27 15.60 7.81 -8.31
CA ASP A 27 15.86 6.44 -7.87
C ASP A 27 14.96 5.39 -8.54
N LEU A 28 14.13 5.77 -9.53
CA LEU A 28 13.17 4.86 -10.14
C LEU A 28 13.84 3.64 -10.80
N GLU A 29 14.89 3.87 -11.59
CA GLU A 29 15.63 2.80 -12.29
C GLU A 29 16.27 1.82 -11.29
N GLU A 30 16.92 2.34 -10.25
CA GLU A 30 17.53 1.55 -9.18
C GLU A 30 16.50 0.65 -8.49
N LYS A 31 15.32 1.20 -8.14
CA LYS A 31 14.24 0.43 -7.52
C LYS A 31 13.72 -0.67 -8.45
N CYS A 32 13.51 -0.36 -9.72
CA CYS A 32 13.07 -1.35 -10.70
C CYS A 32 14.09 -2.49 -10.83
N ALA A 33 15.37 -2.16 -11.01
CA ALA A 33 16.44 -3.16 -11.11
C ALA A 33 16.49 -4.06 -9.87
N TYR A 34 16.45 -3.47 -8.67
CA TYR A 34 16.45 -4.22 -7.41
C TYR A 34 15.28 -5.22 -7.33
N TYR A 35 14.04 -4.80 -7.57
CA TYR A 35 12.88 -5.69 -7.42
C TYR A 35 12.73 -6.72 -8.54
N LEU A 36 13.35 -6.51 -9.71
CA LEU A 36 13.47 -7.54 -10.75
C LEU A 36 14.37 -8.71 -10.29
N GLU A 37 15.40 -8.42 -9.51
CA GLU A 37 16.30 -9.42 -8.91
C GLU A 37 15.76 -10.01 -7.60
N HIS A 38 14.88 -9.28 -6.89
CA HIS A 38 14.32 -9.66 -5.59
C HIS A 38 12.82 -9.95 -5.66
N GLN A 39 12.43 -10.90 -6.52
CA GLN A 39 11.02 -11.18 -6.83
C GLN A 39 10.20 -11.63 -5.62
N ASP A 40 10.79 -12.36 -4.67
CA ASP A 40 10.10 -12.77 -3.45
C ASP A 40 9.69 -11.56 -2.59
N GLU A 41 10.55 -10.55 -2.51
CA GLU A 41 10.25 -9.31 -1.80
C GLU A 41 9.14 -8.54 -2.54
N ALA A 42 9.23 -8.44 -3.87
CA ALA A 42 8.20 -7.82 -4.69
C ALA A 42 6.83 -8.51 -4.51
N ASN A 43 6.81 -9.85 -4.56
CA ASN A 43 5.60 -10.66 -4.36
C ASN A 43 5.01 -10.49 -2.97
N ARG A 44 5.85 -10.38 -1.93
CA ARG A 44 5.40 -10.07 -0.56
C ARG A 44 4.67 -8.72 -0.51
N ILE A 45 5.25 -7.68 -1.10
CA ILE A 45 4.64 -6.33 -1.14
C ILE A 45 3.30 -6.37 -1.89
N ILE A 46 3.25 -7.02 -3.04
CA ILE A 46 2.01 -7.19 -3.84
C ILE A 46 0.93 -7.91 -3.02
N LYS A 47 1.30 -9.01 -2.35
CA LYS A 47 0.37 -9.79 -1.53
C LYS A 47 -0.16 -8.96 -0.37
N ASN A 48 0.71 -8.26 0.35
CA ASN A 48 0.34 -7.41 1.47
C ASN A 48 -0.64 -6.31 1.04
N ALA A 49 -0.37 -5.63 -0.07
CA ALA A 49 -1.26 -4.61 -0.62
C ALA A 49 -2.64 -5.18 -0.94
N ARG A 50 -2.68 -6.35 -1.60
CA ARG A 50 -3.93 -7.05 -1.92
C ARG A 50 -4.70 -7.46 -0.67
N ASP A 51 -4.03 -8.06 0.31
CA ASP A 51 -4.63 -8.52 1.56
C ASP A 51 -5.21 -7.36 2.36
N LYS A 52 -4.56 -6.19 2.36
CA LYS A 52 -5.06 -4.98 3.02
C LYS A 52 -6.41 -4.54 2.45
N TYR A 53 -6.54 -4.49 1.13
CA TYR A 53 -7.81 -4.19 0.47
C TYR A 53 -8.86 -5.28 0.70
N MET A 54 -8.49 -6.56 0.52
CA MET A 54 -9.43 -7.66 0.66
C MET A 54 -9.99 -7.77 2.07
N SER A 55 -9.15 -7.59 3.10
CA SER A 55 -9.58 -7.63 4.50
C SER A 55 -10.54 -6.49 4.82
N TYR A 56 -10.26 -5.27 4.38
CA TYR A 56 -11.14 -4.11 4.57
C TYR A 56 -12.57 -4.35 4.09
N PHE A 57 -12.72 -4.88 2.86
CA PHE A 57 -14.04 -5.22 2.31
C PHE A 57 -14.66 -6.44 3.00
N LYS A 58 -13.89 -7.50 3.21
CA LYS A 58 -14.37 -8.72 3.89
C LYS A 58 -14.91 -8.42 5.30
N ASN A 59 -14.29 -7.48 5.99
CA ASN A 59 -14.63 -7.09 7.35
C ASN A 59 -15.75 -6.02 7.41
N ASN A 60 -16.30 -5.60 6.27
CA ASN A 60 -17.30 -4.54 6.17
C ASN A 60 -16.87 -3.24 6.89
N GLU A 61 -15.60 -2.84 6.74
CA GLU A 61 -15.07 -1.69 7.47
C GLU A 61 -15.64 -0.35 6.97
N PHE A 62 -15.91 -0.21 5.68
CA PHE A 62 -16.54 1.02 5.15
C PHE A 62 -17.94 1.27 5.75
N PRO A 63 -18.90 0.33 5.72
CA PRO A 63 -20.19 0.53 6.39
C PRO A 63 -20.06 0.83 7.90
N LYS A 64 -19.12 0.17 8.60
CA LYS A 64 -18.86 0.43 10.02
C LYS A 64 -18.40 1.87 10.25
N LEU A 65 -17.48 2.36 9.44
CA LEU A 65 -16.99 3.74 9.50
C LEU A 65 -18.12 4.74 9.29
N ILE A 66 -18.92 4.57 8.22
CA ILE A 66 -20.05 5.47 7.94
C ILE A 66 -21.04 5.47 9.12
N GLY A 67 -21.36 4.28 9.67
CA GLY A 67 -22.23 4.17 10.84
C GLY A 67 -21.72 4.87 12.09
N GLN A 68 -20.41 5.06 12.25
CA GLN A 68 -19.82 5.82 13.37
C GLN A 68 -19.86 7.33 13.16
N LEU A 69 -19.96 7.81 11.91
CA LEU A 69 -19.93 9.23 11.59
C LEU A 69 -21.33 9.87 11.57
N ILE A 70 -22.36 9.07 11.34
CA ILE A 70 -23.75 9.54 11.22
C ILE A 70 -24.59 9.33 12.48
N ASN A 71 -24.05 8.63 13.49
CA ASN A 71 -24.66 8.41 14.80
C ASN A 71 -23.90 9.19 15.88
#